data_AF-A0A847LDC7-F1
#
_entry.id   AF-A0A847LDC7-F1
#
_cell.length_a   1.000
_cell.length_b   1.000
_cell.length_c   1.000
_cell.angle_alpha   90.00
_cell.angle_beta   90.00
_cell.angle_gamma   90.00
#
_symmetry.space_group_name_H-M   'P 1'
#
loop_
_entity.id
_entity.type
_entity.pdbx_description
1 polymer ?
#
loop_
_entity_poly.entity_id
_entity_poly.type
_entity_poly.pdbx_seq_one_letter_code
_entity_poly.pdbx_strand_id
1 'polypeptide(L)'
;MLGGLALLAASPAPAKPLDIKELQDIREEISLLNLLRGLYLSKDQVQKLMGMAQKLQALRQDLLGQIEADRTGVLGTFGGLRDALYEAPGQEKAAQEKASALDERFKEGKGALDDETWRLEREAETVLTAAQRAVIEGFKPCLIPPRDLKNPVRVGQAAAEAGILGKIADLIHAAPADLWQERGGRLLARLTDKLEEESGTMTPATKGDLHKRLAATAASIRALSDVDYNLRREDLAREMLLINPREALKHGHHKVGKIGQFLLSEAAARVLPRWIKAMDKMGTPPACDTEADGEGGPGGKDFSLAEAGAKALDQLQRMFRKRDGRQKLGAFPEFAAPVKAAIEAGDADKTLEALLACCDRLIPLGSGPDLTRAMLQLARTTARRKNLPLFNPKQDPFGLAEELKAVQDAPDTPEACAKARSLAGLAARFKGK
;
A
#
# COMPACT_ATOMS: atom_id res chain seq x y z
N MET A 1 77.87 -27.83 15.97
CA MET A 1 77.11 -28.25 14.78
C MET A 1 75.71 -27.68 14.89
N LEU A 2 75.27 -26.96 13.86
CA LEU A 2 74.05 -26.16 13.82
C LEU A 2 72.79 -27.03 13.84
N GLY A 3 71.93 -26.83 14.84
CA GLY A 3 70.55 -27.32 14.87
C GLY A 3 69.62 -26.23 14.37
N GLY A 4 69.14 -26.34 13.13
CA GLY A 4 68.14 -25.45 12.56
C GLY A 4 66.73 -26.00 12.79
N LEU A 5 65.93 -25.30 13.60
CA LEU A 5 64.50 -25.56 13.75
C LEU A 5 63.76 -24.88 12.59
N ALA A 6 63.25 -25.65 11.65
CA ALA A 6 62.38 -25.14 10.59
C ALA A 6 60.95 -24.96 11.13
N LEU A 7 60.50 -23.71 11.26
CA LEU A 7 59.07 -23.40 11.43
C LEU A 7 58.36 -23.57 10.07
N LEU A 8 57.53 -24.61 9.96
CA LEU A 8 56.53 -24.73 8.91
C LEU A 8 55.37 -23.78 9.20
N ALA A 9 55.28 -22.68 8.44
CA ALA A 9 54.09 -21.84 8.42
C ALA A 9 52.98 -22.57 7.65
N ALA A 10 51.93 -23.00 8.35
CA ALA A 10 50.72 -23.53 7.74
C ALA A 10 49.93 -22.37 7.11
N SER A 11 49.80 -22.35 5.79
CA SER A 11 48.87 -21.44 5.11
C SER A 11 47.42 -21.76 5.53
N PRO A 12 46.61 -20.75 5.87
CA PRO A 12 45.20 -20.97 6.16
C PRO A 12 44.49 -21.46 4.89
N ALA A 13 43.70 -22.53 5.04
CA ALA A 13 42.89 -23.07 3.96
C ALA A 13 41.94 -21.98 3.41
N PRO A 14 41.72 -21.89 2.09
CA PRO A 14 40.83 -20.91 1.51
C PRO A 14 39.40 -21.10 2.03
N ALA A 15 38.80 -20.03 2.53
CA ALA A 15 37.42 -20.03 2.99
C ALA A 15 36.47 -20.45 1.84
N LYS A 16 35.55 -21.37 2.13
CA LYS A 16 34.56 -21.86 1.17
C LYS A 16 33.71 -20.67 0.68
N PRO A 17 33.50 -20.50 -0.64
CA PRO A 17 32.69 -19.40 -1.16
C PRO A 17 31.27 -19.49 -0.59
N LEU A 18 30.72 -18.33 -0.21
CA LEU A 18 29.39 -18.21 0.36
C LEU A 18 28.34 -18.69 -0.66
N ASP A 19 27.55 -19.70 -0.32
CA ASP A 19 26.47 -20.17 -1.17
C ASP A 19 25.27 -19.21 -1.05
N ILE A 20 25.05 -18.41 -2.10
CA ILE A 20 23.96 -17.43 -2.18
C ILE A 20 22.59 -18.11 -2.04
N LYS A 21 22.46 -19.36 -2.50
CA LYS A 21 21.22 -20.13 -2.39
C LYS A 21 20.93 -20.48 -0.93
N GLU A 22 21.93 -20.94 -0.19
CA GLU A 22 21.79 -21.27 1.24
C GLU A 22 21.34 -20.04 2.05
N LEU A 23 21.87 -18.86 1.74
CA LEU A 23 21.47 -17.61 2.40
C LEU A 23 20.02 -17.21 2.08
N GLN A 24 19.57 -17.43 0.84
CA GLN A 24 18.16 -17.22 0.46
C GLN A 24 17.24 -18.19 1.19
N ASP A 25 17.61 -19.48 1.23
CA ASP A 25 16.86 -20.53 1.94
C ASP A 25 16.71 -20.18 3.43
N ILE A 26 17.79 -19.76 4.11
CA ILE A 26 17.73 -19.33 5.52
C ILE A 26 16.82 -18.12 5.71
N ARG A 27 16.88 -17.13 4.81
CA ARG A 27 16.04 -15.92 4.91
C ARG A 27 14.56 -16.25 4.80
N GLU A 28 14.19 -17.14 3.90
CA GLU A 28 12.82 -17.63 3.74
C GLU A 28 12.35 -18.38 4.98
N GLU A 29 13.19 -19.26 5.53
CA GLU A 29 12.89 -19.99 6.78
C GLU A 29 12.65 -19.03 7.95
N ILE A 30 13.52 -18.03 8.13
CA ILE A 30 13.35 -17.03 9.21
C ILE A 30 12.05 -16.25 9.03
N SER A 31 11.76 -15.81 7.80
CA SER A 31 10.51 -15.09 7.51
C SER A 31 9.28 -15.95 7.81
N LEU A 32 9.29 -17.23 7.42
CA LEU A 32 8.19 -18.15 7.72
C LEU A 32 8.05 -18.39 9.22
N LEU A 33 9.16 -18.60 9.95
CA LEU A 33 9.13 -18.78 11.40
C LEU A 33 8.55 -17.54 12.11
N ASN A 34 8.86 -16.34 11.64
CA ASN A 34 8.28 -15.11 12.15
C ASN A 34 6.75 -15.08 11.93
N LEU A 35 6.27 -15.53 10.77
CA LEU A 35 4.83 -15.66 10.51
C LEU A 35 4.19 -16.72 11.43
N LEU A 36 4.76 -17.92 11.52
CA LEU A 36 4.21 -19.02 12.33
C LEU A 36 4.08 -18.65 13.81
N ARG A 37 5.05 -17.90 14.35
CA ARG A 37 4.98 -17.35 15.72
C ARG A 37 3.80 -16.40 15.92
N GLY A 38 3.44 -15.62 14.91
CA GLY A 38 2.31 -14.68 14.99
C GLY A 38 0.93 -15.32 14.76
N LEU A 39 0.88 -16.53 14.21
CA LEU A 39 -0.40 -17.20 13.86
C LEU A 39 -0.99 -18.08 14.96
N TYR A 40 -0.18 -18.47 15.95
CA TYR A 40 -0.61 -19.35 17.06
C TYR A 40 -1.39 -20.57 16.56
N LEU A 41 -0.86 -21.26 15.54
CA LEU A 41 -1.53 -22.41 14.94
C LEU A 41 -1.63 -23.59 15.93
N SER A 42 -2.76 -24.30 15.92
CA SER A 42 -2.89 -25.57 16.65
C SER A 42 -2.07 -26.68 15.98
N LYS A 43 -1.75 -27.75 16.72
CA LYS A 43 -1.00 -28.89 16.15
C LYS A 43 -1.72 -29.50 14.95
N ASP A 44 -3.03 -29.66 15.04
CA ASP A 44 -3.88 -30.15 13.95
C ASP A 44 -3.82 -29.24 12.72
N GLN A 45 -3.84 -27.91 12.91
CA GLN A 45 -3.69 -26.96 11.80
C GLN A 45 -2.33 -27.13 11.13
N VAL A 46 -1.25 -27.22 11.92
CA VAL A 46 0.12 -27.39 11.40
C VAL A 46 0.26 -28.72 10.65
N GLN A 47 -0.32 -29.82 11.15
CA GLN A 47 -0.29 -31.13 10.50
C GLN A 47 -0.98 -31.10 9.13
N LYS A 48 -2.18 -30.48 9.05
CA LYS A 48 -2.91 -30.33 7.77
C LYS A 48 -2.10 -29.49 6.77
N LEU A 49 -1.58 -28.35 7.20
CA LEU A 49 -0.74 -27.47 6.36
C LEU A 49 0.54 -28.17 5.90
N MET A 50 1.17 -28.96 6.78
CA MET A 50 2.36 -29.74 6.45
C MET A 50 2.08 -30.76 5.33
N GLY A 51 0.97 -31.49 5.40
CA GLY A 51 0.59 -32.44 4.36
C GLY A 51 0.39 -31.77 2.99
N MET A 52 -0.28 -30.61 2.97
CA MET A 52 -0.47 -29.82 1.73
C MET A 52 0.86 -29.28 1.19
N ALA A 53 1.74 -28.75 2.04
CA ALA A 53 3.05 -28.24 1.65
C ALA A 53 3.95 -29.36 1.09
N GLN A 54 3.94 -30.55 1.70
CA GLN A 54 4.67 -31.72 1.21
C GLN A 54 4.16 -32.21 -0.15
N LYS A 55 2.83 -32.24 -0.34
CA LYS A 55 2.23 -32.58 -1.63
C LYS A 55 2.71 -31.64 -2.74
N LEU A 56 2.71 -30.33 -2.50
CA LEU A 56 3.22 -29.35 -3.47
C LEU A 56 4.73 -29.47 -3.70
N GLN A 57 5.49 -29.80 -2.66
CA GLN A 57 6.92 -30.02 -2.81
C GLN A 57 7.21 -31.21 -3.74
N ALA A 58 6.45 -32.30 -3.63
CA ALA A 58 6.59 -33.44 -4.52
C ALA A 58 6.31 -33.04 -5.99
N LEU A 59 5.23 -32.29 -6.25
CA LEU A 59 4.91 -31.80 -7.59
C LEU A 59 5.99 -30.88 -8.17
N ARG A 60 6.58 -29.99 -7.34
CA ARG A 60 7.73 -29.16 -7.74
C ARG A 60 8.93 -30.02 -8.12
N GLN A 61 9.23 -31.04 -7.32
CA GLN A 61 10.34 -31.96 -7.57
C GLN A 61 10.13 -32.77 -8.85
N ASP A 62 8.90 -33.22 -9.13
CA ASP A 62 8.58 -33.92 -10.38
C ASP A 62 8.77 -33.02 -11.59
N LEU A 63 8.29 -31.76 -11.54
CA LEU A 63 8.47 -30.79 -12.62
C LEU A 63 9.96 -30.49 -12.86
N LEU A 64 10.73 -30.24 -11.79
CA LEU A 64 12.17 -30.04 -11.88
C LEU A 64 12.90 -31.28 -12.38
N GLY A 65 12.47 -32.48 -11.98
CA GLY A 65 13.01 -33.75 -12.43
C GLY A 65 12.81 -33.97 -13.93
N GLN A 66 11.67 -33.56 -14.49
CA GLN A 66 11.43 -33.59 -15.93
C GLN A 66 12.37 -32.65 -16.69
N ILE A 67 12.62 -31.46 -16.16
CA ILE A 67 13.56 -30.49 -16.75
C ILE A 67 14.99 -31.03 -16.69
N GLU A 68 15.39 -31.61 -15.56
CA GLU A 68 16.73 -32.17 -15.38
C GLU A 68 16.96 -33.40 -16.27
N ALA A 69 15.93 -34.24 -16.45
CA ALA A 69 16.00 -35.40 -17.35
C ALA A 69 16.25 -35.01 -18.82
N ASP A 70 15.74 -33.86 -19.24
CA ASP A 70 15.95 -33.29 -20.58
C ASP A 70 16.96 -32.14 -20.58
N ARG A 71 17.84 -32.06 -19.56
CA ARG A 71 18.76 -30.92 -19.38
C ARG A 71 19.60 -30.63 -20.62
N THR A 72 20.12 -31.67 -21.28
CA THR A 72 20.93 -31.53 -22.49
C THR A 72 20.10 -30.97 -23.65
N GLY A 73 18.85 -31.42 -23.83
CA GLY A 73 17.95 -30.91 -24.87
C GLY A 73 17.55 -29.46 -24.61
N VAL A 74 17.25 -29.12 -23.37
CA VAL A 74 16.89 -27.76 -22.92
C VAL A 74 18.05 -26.79 -23.16
N LEU A 75 19.24 -27.12 -22.66
CA LEU A 75 20.43 -26.29 -22.85
C LEU A 75 20.83 -26.19 -24.32
N GLY A 76 20.70 -27.28 -25.09
CA GLY A 76 20.95 -27.29 -26.53
C GLY A 76 19.98 -26.36 -27.28
N THR A 77 18.70 -26.35 -26.91
CA THR A 77 17.67 -25.55 -27.57
C THR A 77 17.88 -24.06 -27.30
N PHE A 78 18.03 -23.66 -26.03
CA PHE A 78 18.29 -22.25 -25.70
C PHE A 78 19.69 -21.78 -26.10
N GLY A 79 20.69 -22.66 -26.02
CA GLY A 79 22.03 -22.40 -26.55
C GLY A 79 22.00 -22.15 -28.05
N GLY A 80 21.27 -22.99 -28.81
CA GLY A 80 21.09 -22.82 -30.24
C GLY A 80 20.38 -21.50 -30.61
N LEU A 81 19.36 -21.10 -29.84
CA LEU A 81 18.75 -19.77 -30.01
C LEU A 81 19.75 -18.65 -29.70
N ARG A 82 20.46 -18.72 -28.57
CA ARG A 82 21.48 -17.72 -28.21
C ARG A 82 22.51 -17.55 -29.32
N ASP A 83 22.99 -18.67 -29.87
CA ASP A 83 24.02 -18.65 -30.91
C ASP A 83 23.45 -18.09 -32.22
N ALA A 84 22.22 -18.44 -32.60
CA ALA A 84 21.55 -17.89 -33.78
C ALA A 84 21.26 -16.38 -33.68
N LEU A 85 21.11 -15.84 -32.46
CA LEU A 85 20.93 -14.39 -32.24
C LEU A 85 22.20 -13.57 -32.51
N TYR A 86 23.37 -14.20 -32.67
CA TYR A 86 24.59 -13.51 -33.13
C TYR A 86 24.69 -13.42 -34.66
N GLU A 87 23.83 -14.13 -35.40
CA GLU A 87 23.81 -14.12 -36.87
C GLU A 87 22.99 -12.94 -37.43
N ALA A 88 22.90 -12.84 -38.76
CA ALA A 88 22.13 -11.79 -39.40
C ALA A 88 20.61 -11.90 -39.06
N PRO A 89 19.91 -10.78 -38.83
CA PRO A 89 18.49 -10.78 -38.46
C PRO A 89 17.61 -11.59 -39.43
N GLY A 90 16.74 -12.43 -38.88
CA GLY A 90 15.82 -13.28 -39.61
C GLY A 90 16.32 -14.72 -39.84
N GLN A 91 17.58 -15.03 -39.51
CA GLN A 91 18.13 -16.39 -39.57
C GLN A 91 17.83 -17.22 -38.32
N GLU A 92 17.43 -16.58 -37.22
CA GLU A 92 17.10 -17.19 -35.93
C GLU A 92 15.73 -17.87 -35.90
N LYS A 93 14.87 -17.67 -36.91
CA LYS A 93 13.45 -18.09 -36.89
C LYS A 93 13.25 -19.56 -36.48
N ALA A 94 14.01 -20.48 -37.08
CA ALA A 94 13.88 -21.90 -36.75
C ALA A 94 14.35 -22.23 -35.32
N ALA A 95 15.35 -21.52 -34.80
CA ALA A 95 15.80 -21.68 -33.42
C ALA A 95 14.80 -21.03 -32.44
N GLN A 96 14.20 -19.91 -32.83
CA GLN A 96 13.17 -19.21 -32.08
C GLN A 96 11.89 -20.03 -31.95
N GLU A 97 11.43 -20.69 -33.01
CA GLU A 97 10.25 -21.57 -32.96
C GLU A 97 10.46 -22.73 -31.97
N LYS A 98 11.63 -23.38 -32.01
CA LYS A 98 11.97 -24.47 -31.08
C LYS A 98 12.05 -24.00 -29.63
N ALA A 99 12.72 -22.86 -29.40
CA ALA A 99 12.82 -22.28 -28.07
C ALA A 99 11.45 -21.80 -27.55
N SER A 100 10.59 -21.27 -28.42
CA SER A 100 9.23 -20.87 -28.08
C SER A 100 8.38 -22.07 -27.67
N ALA A 101 8.45 -23.18 -28.41
CA ALA A 101 7.72 -24.40 -28.05
C ALA A 101 8.19 -24.99 -26.70
N LEU A 102 9.50 -24.91 -26.41
CA LEU A 102 10.05 -25.32 -25.14
C LEU A 102 9.61 -24.40 -23.99
N ASP A 103 9.63 -23.08 -24.21
CA ASP A 103 9.17 -22.08 -23.24
C ASP A 103 7.67 -22.22 -22.94
N GLU A 104 6.84 -22.47 -23.95
CA GLU A 104 5.40 -22.79 -23.80
C GLU A 104 5.21 -24.01 -22.90
N ARG A 105 5.97 -25.09 -23.12
CA ARG A 105 5.91 -26.30 -22.27
C ARG A 105 6.27 -26.00 -20.82
N PHE A 106 7.26 -25.15 -20.56
CA PHE A 106 7.62 -24.75 -19.20
C PHE A 106 6.57 -23.86 -18.56
N LYS A 107 5.96 -22.95 -19.33
CA LYS A 107 4.84 -22.13 -18.87
C LYS A 107 3.65 -22.99 -18.48
N GLU A 108 3.28 -23.98 -19.30
CA GLU A 108 2.18 -24.90 -19.01
C GLU A 108 2.45 -25.73 -17.75
N GLY A 109 3.66 -26.31 -17.62
CA GLY A 109 4.02 -27.08 -16.42
C GLY A 109 4.01 -26.24 -15.14
N LYS A 110 4.49 -24.99 -15.22
CA LYS A 110 4.40 -24.04 -14.12
C LYS A 110 2.97 -23.61 -13.83
N GLY A 111 2.16 -23.39 -14.87
CA GLY A 111 0.76 -23.03 -14.76
C GLY A 111 -0.07 -24.09 -14.05
N ALA A 112 0.12 -25.36 -14.41
CA ALA A 112 -0.50 -26.49 -13.72
C ALA A 112 -0.11 -26.57 -12.23
N LEU A 113 1.15 -26.24 -11.90
CA LEU A 113 1.59 -26.15 -10.51
C LEU A 113 0.93 -24.97 -9.77
N ASP A 114 0.80 -23.81 -10.41
CA ASP A 114 0.12 -22.64 -9.85
C ASP A 114 -1.37 -22.93 -9.59
N ASP A 115 -2.05 -23.63 -10.50
CA ASP A 115 -3.45 -24.06 -10.33
C ASP A 115 -3.64 -25.05 -9.17
N GLU A 116 -2.77 -26.05 -9.05
CA GLU A 116 -2.82 -26.98 -7.91
C GLU A 116 -2.44 -26.28 -6.59
N THR A 117 -1.52 -25.32 -6.64
CA THR A 117 -1.19 -24.47 -5.48
C THR A 117 -2.40 -23.66 -5.05
N TRP A 118 -3.12 -23.07 -6.00
CA TRP A 118 -4.34 -22.32 -5.74
C TRP A 118 -5.44 -23.21 -5.12
N ARG A 119 -5.63 -24.44 -5.66
CA ARG A 119 -6.61 -25.40 -5.12
C ARG A 119 -6.28 -25.75 -3.66
N LEU A 120 -5.03 -26.05 -3.36
CA LEU A 120 -4.57 -26.36 -2.00
C LEU A 120 -4.62 -25.13 -1.08
N GLU A 121 -4.44 -23.93 -1.62
CA GLU A 121 -4.63 -22.69 -0.86
C GLU A 121 -6.08 -22.50 -0.42
N ARG A 122 -7.07 -22.81 -1.26
CA ARG A 122 -8.49 -22.80 -0.86
C ARG A 122 -8.75 -23.81 0.26
N GLU A 123 -8.13 -24.98 0.20
CA GLU A 123 -8.22 -26.00 1.24
C GLU A 123 -7.58 -25.52 2.55
N ALA A 124 -6.39 -24.91 2.48
CA ALA A 124 -5.69 -24.32 3.61
C ALA A 124 -6.48 -23.18 4.28
N GLU A 125 -7.24 -22.39 3.52
CA GLU A 125 -8.11 -21.36 4.09
C GLU A 125 -9.18 -21.91 5.02
N THR A 126 -9.67 -23.13 4.77
CA THR A 126 -10.67 -23.80 5.64
C THR A 126 -10.05 -24.28 6.96
N VAL A 127 -8.73 -24.47 6.99
CA VAL A 127 -7.98 -24.87 8.18
C VAL A 127 -7.74 -23.67 9.09
N LEU A 128 -7.66 -22.46 8.53
CA LEU A 128 -7.31 -21.22 9.25
C LEU A 128 -8.56 -20.47 9.73
N THR A 129 -8.44 -19.77 10.86
CA THR A 129 -9.48 -18.84 11.33
C THR A 129 -9.46 -17.55 10.50
N ALA A 130 -10.57 -16.79 10.51
CA ALA A 130 -10.63 -15.49 9.84
C ALA A 130 -9.53 -14.53 10.33
N ALA A 131 -9.27 -14.54 11.64
CA ALA A 131 -8.19 -13.81 12.30
C ALA A 131 -6.81 -14.18 11.73
N GLN A 132 -6.50 -15.48 11.64
CA GLN A 132 -5.23 -15.96 11.09
C GLN A 132 -5.07 -15.58 9.60
N ARG A 133 -6.14 -15.66 8.81
CA ARG A 133 -6.12 -15.23 7.40
C ARG A 133 -5.80 -13.73 7.27
N ALA A 134 -6.40 -12.89 8.10
CA ALA A 134 -6.11 -11.45 8.11
C ALA A 134 -4.63 -11.16 8.46
N VAL A 135 -4.02 -11.90 9.40
CA VAL A 135 -2.59 -11.79 9.71
C VAL A 135 -1.73 -12.12 8.50
N ILE A 136 -2.04 -13.20 7.78
CA ILE A 136 -1.29 -13.61 6.58
C ILE A 136 -1.43 -12.57 5.47
N GLU A 137 -2.64 -12.03 5.25
CA GLU A 137 -2.88 -10.97 4.28
C GLU A 137 -2.05 -9.71 4.56
N GLY A 138 -1.94 -9.31 5.83
CA GLY A 138 -1.13 -8.17 6.27
C GLY A 138 0.38 -8.43 6.34
N PHE A 139 0.82 -9.70 6.32
CA PHE A 139 2.19 -10.07 6.59
C PHE A 139 3.18 -9.50 5.55
N LYS A 140 4.28 -8.93 6.06
CA LYS A 140 5.43 -8.45 5.28
C LYS A 140 6.68 -9.25 5.67
N PRO A 141 7.30 -9.99 4.73
CA PRO A 141 8.51 -10.77 5.00
C PRO A 141 9.62 -9.92 5.61
N CYS A 142 10.11 -10.33 6.79
CA CYS A 142 11.17 -9.63 7.50
C CYS A 142 12.17 -10.63 8.09
N LEU A 143 13.45 -10.27 8.00
CA LEU A 143 14.55 -11.05 8.60
C LEU A 143 14.63 -10.78 10.11
N ILE A 144 14.49 -9.51 10.49
CA ILE A 144 14.52 -9.07 11.88
C ILE A 144 13.07 -8.76 12.28
N PRO A 145 12.47 -9.52 13.21
CA PRO A 145 11.14 -9.23 13.67
C PRO A 145 11.09 -7.87 14.39
N PRO A 146 9.95 -7.14 14.33
CA PRO A 146 9.77 -5.93 15.13
C PRO A 146 9.89 -6.25 16.62
N ARG A 147 10.38 -5.28 17.42
CA ARG A 147 10.75 -5.49 18.83
C ARG A 147 9.59 -5.94 19.74
N ASP A 148 8.34 -5.66 19.35
CA ASP A 148 7.14 -5.90 20.15
C ASP A 148 6.32 -7.11 19.69
N LEU A 149 6.93 -8.31 19.69
CA LEU A 149 6.22 -9.56 19.40
C LEU A 149 5.26 -10.02 20.51
N LYS A 150 5.35 -9.44 21.72
CA LYS A 150 4.45 -9.77 22.85
C LYS A 150 3.02 -9.30 22.62
N ASN A 151 2.83 -8.28 21.78
CA ASN A 151 1.52 -7.81 21.35
C ASN A 151 1.40 -8.11 19.85
N PRO A 152 1.01 -9.34 19.45
CA PRO A 152 0.73 -9.61 18.05
C PRO A 152 -0.30 -8.58 17.59
N VAL A 153 0.09 -7.75 16.61
CA VAL A 153 -0.70 -6.64 16.04
C VAL A 153 -2.18 -7.01 16.07
N ARG A 154 -2.92 -6.37 16.99
CA ARG A 154 -4.31 -6.59 17.38
C ARG A 154 -5.13 -7.34 16.32
N VAL A 155 -5.12 -8.67 16.38
CA VAL A 155 -5.93 -9.51 15.51
C VAL A 155 -7.33 -9.56 16.11
N GLY A 156 -8.23 -8.71 15.60
CA GLY A 156 -9.58 -8.54 16.15
C GLY A 156 -10.07 -7.10 16.11
N GLN A 157 -9.16 -6.13 15.91
CA GLN A 157 -9.55 -4.82 15.43
C GLN A 157 -9.46 -4.85 13.91
N ALA A 158 -10.59 -4.57 13.25
CA ALA A 158 -10.69 -4.35 11.80
C ALA A 158 -9.41 -3.68 11.28
N ALA A 159 -8.87 -4.18 10.16
CA ALA A 159 -7.55 -3.80 9.66
C ALA A 159 -7.41 -2.26 9.71
N ALA A 160 -6.62 -1.75 10.67
CA ALA A 160 -6.63 -0.34 11.06
C ALA A 160 -6.24 0.59 9.90
N GLU A 161 -5.67 0.07 8.82
CA GLU A 161 -5.47 0.78 7.58
C GLU A 161 -6.23 0.08 6.45
N ALA A 162 -7.42 0.60 6.15
CA ALA A 162 -8.06 0.27 4.89
C ALA A 162 -7.06 0.58 3.76
N GLY A 163 -6.78 -0.43 2.91
CA GLY A 163 -5.78 -0.33 1.84
C GLY A 163 -6.07 0.79 0.85
N ILE A 164 -5.38 0.82 -0.29
CA ILE A 164 -5.54 1.90 -1.29
C ILE A 164 -7.02 2.12 -1.66
N LEU A 165 -7.80 1.05 -1.83
CA LEU A 165 -9.23 1.13 -2.14
C LEU A 165 -10.07 1.67 -0.99
N GLY A 166 -9.72 1.34 0.26
CA GLY A 166 -10.36 1.94 1.42
C GLY A 166 -10.12 3.44 1.51
N LYS A 167 -8.90 3.90 1.19
CA LYS A 167 -8.60 5.34 1.10
C LYS A 167 -9.38 6.03 -0.03
N ILE A 168 -9.64 5.32 -1.13
CA ILE A 168 -10.48 5.83 -2.21
C ILE A 168 -11.94 5.88 -1.78
N ALA A 169 -12.45 4.85 -1.10
CA ALA A 169 -13.79 4.87 -0.54
C ALA A 169 -13.96 6.03 0.45
N ASP A 170 -12.97 6.27 1.32
CA ASP A 170 -12.97 7.39 2.27
C ASP A 170 -13.12 8.72 1.52
N LEU A 171 -12.36 8.87 0.43
CA LEU A 171 -12.38 10.07 -0.39
C LEU A 171 -13.72 10.27 -1.09
N ILE A 172 -14.31 9.20 -1.64
CA ILE A 172 -15.64 9.24 -2.29
C ILE A 172 -16.70 9.70 -1.30
N HIS A 173 -16.67 9.16 -0.08
CA HIS A 173 -17.61 9.49 0.98
C HIS A 173 -17.41 10.92 1.51
N ALA A 174 -16.16 11.33 1.73
CA ALA A 174 -15.83 12.64 2.30
C ALA A 174 -15.93 13.82 1.30
N ALA A 175 -15.96 13.54 0.00
CA ALA A 175 -15.97 14.58 -1.04
C ALA A 175 -17.26 15.45 -1.00
N PRO A 176 -17.13 16.79 -1.05
CA PRO A 176 -18.26 17.70 -1.22
C PRO A 176 -19.11 17.36 -2.45
N ALA A 177 -20.42 17.60 -2.38
CA ALA A 177 -21.37 17.19 -3.43
C ALA A 177 -21.10 17.85 -4.78
N ASP A 178 -20.84 19.15 -4.80
CA ASP A 178 -20.50 19.93 -5.99
C ASP A 178 -19.18 19.45 -6.62
N LEU A 179 -18.14 19.23 -5.82
CA LEU A 179 -16.87 18.68 -6.30
C LEU A 179 -17.05 17.29 -6.90
N TRP A 180 -17.87 16.46 -6.25
CA TRP A 180 -18.17 15.11 -6.75
C TRP A 180 -18.90 15.15 -8.09
N GLN A 181 -19.90 16.03 -8.24
CA GLN A 181 -20.62 16.19 -9.50
C GLN A 181 -19.70 16.66 -10.63
N GLU A 182 -18.81 17.62 -10.36
CA GLU A 182 -17.88 18.15 -11.36
C GLU A 182 -16.77 17.15 -11.72
N ARG A 183 -16.24 16.41 -10.73
CA ARG A 183 -14.96 15.69 -10.87
C ARG A 183 -14.94 14.24 -10.43
N GLY A 184 -16.02 13.73 -9.87
CA GLY A 184 -16.13 12.32 -9.45
C GLY A 184 -15.81 11.37 -10.60
N GLY A 185 -16.25 11.68 -11.82
CA GLY A 185 -15.92 10.91 -13.02
C GLY A 185 -14.42 10.80 -13.30
N ARG A 186 -13.62 11.82 -12.99
CA ARG A 186 -12.15 11.78 -13.16
C ARG A 186 -11.50 10.81 -12.20
N LEU A 187 -11.93 10.81 -10.92
CA LEU A 187 -11.43 9.84 -9.94
C LEU A 187 -11.75 8.42 -10.39
N LEU A 188 -13.00 8.17 -10.81
CA LEU A 188 -13.44 6.84 -11.25
C LEU A 188 -12.68 6.39 -12.50
N ALA A 189 -12.47 7.27 -13.48
CA ALA A 189 -11.69 6.97 -14.68
C ALA A 189 -10.24 6.58 -14.32
N ARG A 190 -9.58 7.33 -13.44
CA ARG A 190 -8.22 6.99 -12.98
C ARG A 190 -8.17 5.67 -12.23
N LEU A 191 -9.20 5.36 -11.43
CA LEU A 191 -9.29 4.07 -10.78
C LEU A 191 -9.48 2.94 -11.80
N THR A 192 -10.33 3.13 -12.81
CA THR A 192 -10.49 2.20 -13.93
C THR A 192 -9.16 1.94 -14.64
N ASP A 193 -8.42 2.99 -15.00
CA ASP A 193 -7.13 2.87 -15.68
C ASP A 193 -6.09 2.12 -14.83
N LYS A 194 -6.05 2.42 -13.53
CA LYS A 194 -5.14 1.73 -12.61
C LYS A 194 -5.49 0.25 -12.44
N LEU A 195 -6.78 -0.07 -12.37
CA LEU A 195 -7.22 -1.46 -12.29
C LEU A 195 -6.88 -2.23 -13.58
N GLU A 196 -7.03 -1.60 -14.75
CA GLU A 196 -6.58 -2.15 -16.03
C GLU A 196 -5.06 -2.38 -16.07
N GLU A 197 -4.26 -1.43 -15.57
CA GLU A 197 -2.80 -1.61 -15.44
C GLU A 197 -2.44 -2.82 -14.56
N GLU A 198 -3.15 -3.01 -13.45
CA GLU A 198 -2.89 -4.11 -12.51
C GLU A 198 -3.42 -5.47 -13.00
N SER A 199 -4.50 -5.50 -13.79
CA SER A 199 -5.13 -6.72 -14.29
C SER A 199 -4.70 -7.15 -15.70
N GLY A 200 -4.02 -6.27 -16.43
CA GLY A 200 -3.77 -6.42 -17.86
C GLY A 200 -4.85 -5.77 -18.74
N THR A 201 -4.52 -5.60 -20.02
CA THR A 201 -5.33 -4.87 -21.01
C THR A 201 -6.76 -5.37 -21.07
N MET A 202 -7.73 -4.46 -20.92
CA MET A 202 -9.15 -4.78 -20.99
C MET A 202 -9.73 -4.44 -22.36
N THR A 203 -10.78 -5.15 -22.78
CA THR A 203 -11.56 -4.72 -23.95
C THR A 203 -12.32 -3.42 -23.62
N PRO A 204 -12.65 -2.56 -24.61
CA PRO A 204 -13.45 -1.36 -24.36
C PRO A 204 -14.80 -1.64 -23.69
N ALA A 205 -15.43 -2.77 -23.99
CA ALA A 205 -16.67 -3.19 -23.38
C ALA A 205 -16.48 -3.55 -21.88
N THR A 206 -15.45 -4.32 -21.56
CA THR A 206 -15.09 -4.68 -20.18
C THR A 206 -14.73 -3.44 -19.35
N LYS A 207 -13.93 -2.53 -19.92
CA LYS A 207 -13.57 -1.25 -19.29
C LYS A 207 -14.80 -0.37 -19.02
N GLY A 208 -15.73 -0.33 -19.97
CA GLY A 208 -17.00 0.39 -19.82
C GLY A 208 -17.90 -0.20 -18.72
N ASP A 209 -18.00 -1.52 -18.61
CA ASP A 209 -18.74 -2.19 -17.53
C ASP A 209 -18.11 -1.93 -16.15
N LEU A 210 -16.77 -2.08 -16.06
CA LEU A 210 -15.97 -1.75 -14.88
C LEU A 210 -16.26 -0.32 -14.41
N HIS A 211 -16.21 0.66 -15.31
CA HIS A 211 -16.50 2.04 -14.97
C HIS A 211 -17.93 2.25 -14.42
N LYS A 212 -18.94 1.60 -15.03
CA LYS A 212 -20.34 1.66 -14.56
C LYS A 212 -20.50 1.07 -13.16
N ARG A 213 -19.86 -0.08 -12.88
CA ARG A 213 -19.93 -0.73 -11.55
C ARG A 213 -19.24 0.11 -10.49
N LEU A 214 -18.10 0.71 -10.80
CA LEU A 214 -17.43 1.66 -9.90
C LEU A 214 -18.30 2.90 -9.63
N ALA A 215 -18.98 3.44 -10.65
CA ALA A 215 -19.90 4.56 -10.48
C ALA A 215 -21.10 4.20 -9.59
N ALA A 216 -21.68 3.00 -9.75
CA ALA A 216 -22.76 2.52 -8.90
C ALA A 216 -22.29 2.34 -7.44
N THR A 217 -21.11 1.74 -7.23
CA THR A 217 -20.52 1.55 -5.90
C THR A 217 -20.25 2.90 -5.23
N ALA A 218 -19.71 3.87 -5.99
CA ALA A 218 -19.47 5.21 -5.48
C ALA A 218 -20.77 5.94 -5.10
N ALA A 219 -21.84 5.77 -5.88
CA ALA A 219 -23.17 6.29 -5.54
C ALA A 219 -23.69 5.69 -4.22
N SER A 220 -23.54 4.37 -4.03
CA SER A 220 -23.90 3.68 -2.78
C SER A 220 -23.10 4.21 -1.59
N ILE A 221 -21.77 4.35 -1.72
CA ILE A 221 -20.89 4.89 -0.67
C ILE A 221 -21.35 6.29 -0.21
N ARG A 222 -21.77 7.13 -1.16
CA ARG A 222 -22.22 8.50 -0.89
C ARG A 222 -23.61 8.60 -0.29
N ALA A 223 -24.45 7.59 -0.50
CA ALA A 223 -25.80 7.54 0.05
C ALA A 223 -25.83 7.09 1.53
N LEU A 224 -24.74 6.50 2.03
CA LEU A 224 -24.63 6.05 3.40
C LEU A 224 -24.47 7.21 4.39
N SER A 225 -25.04 7.04 5.59
CA SER A 225 -24.73 7.89 6.72
C SER A 225 -23.28 7.67 7.18
N ASP A 226 -22.72 8.61 7.94
CA ASP A 226 -21.35 8.48 8.46
C ASP A 226 -21.21 7.21 9.33
N VAL A 227 -22.25 6.86 10.09
CA VAL A 227 -22.29 5.66 10.94
C VAL A 227 -22.31 4.40 10.08
N ASP A 228 -23.21 4.31 9.10
CA ASP A 228 -23.33 3.12 8.25
C ASP A 228 -22.12 2.93 7.35
N TYR A 229 -21.54 4.03 6.87
CA TYR A 229 -20.31 4.01 6.09
C TYR A 229 -19.17 3.41 6.91
N ASN A 230 -18.97 3.85 8.15
CA ASN A 230 -17.90 3.34 9.00
C ASN A 230 -18.05 1.84 9.30
N LEU A 231 -19.28 1.33 9.42
CA LEU A 231 -19.54 -0.10 9.60
C LEU A 231 -19.28 -0.93 8.34
N ARG A 232 -19.62 -0.39 7.16
CA ARG A 232 -19.52 -1.10 5.87
C ARG A 232 -18.25 -0.79 5.07
N ARG A 233 -17.37 0.05 5.61
CA ARG A 233 -16.20 0.60 4.91
C ARG A 233 -15.34 -0.47 4.22
N GLU A 234 -15.07 -1.57 4.92
CA GLU A 234 -14.25 -2.66 4.36
C GLU A 234 -14.96 -3.41 3.25
N ASP A 235 -16.24 -3.73 3.43
CA ASP A 235 -17.04 -4.43 2.43
C ASP A 235 -17.19 -3.59 1.16
N LEU A 236 -17.44 -2.28 1.30
CA LEU A 236 -17.51 -1.34 0.18
C LEU A 236 -16.17 -1.25 -0.57
N ALA A 237 -15.04 -1.25 0.15
CA ALA A 237 -13.72 -1.27 -0.47
C ALA A 237 -13.46 -2.58 -1.24
N ARG A 238 -14.02 -3.71 -0.78
CA ARG A 238 -13.98 -5.00 -1.48
C ARG A 238 -14.94 -5.04 -2.67
N GLU A 239 -16.12 -4.43 -2.59
CA GLU A 239 -17.06 -4.30 -3.71
C GLU A 239 -16.44 -3.51 -4.87
N MET A 240 -15.51 -2.60 -4.59
CA MET A 240 -14.71 -1.91 -5.62
C MET A 240 -13.66 -2.80 -6.31
N LEU A 241 -13.31 -3.97 -5.74
CA LEU A 241 -12.47 -4.99 -6.40
C LEU A 241 -13.34 -5.82 -7.34
N LEU A 242 -13.22 -5.56 -8.63
CA LEU A 242 -14.02 -6.23 -9.66
C LEU A 242 -13.40 -7.55 -10.13
N ILE A 243 -12.09 -7.69 -9.94
CA ILE A 243 -11.40 -8.97 -10.02
C ILE A 243 -11.03 -9.30 -8.58
N ASN A 244 -11.65 -10.34 -8.02
CA ASN A 244 -11.14 -10.91 -6.78
C ASN A 244 -9.67 -11.29 -7.07
N PRO A 245 -8.67 -10.67 -6.43
CA PRO A 245 -7.27 -10.98 -6.72
C PRO A 245 -6.95 -12.46 -6.52
N ARG A 246 -7.80 -13.17 -5.76
CA ARG A 246 -7.76 -14.62 -5.53
C ARG A 246 -8.33 -15.44 -6.68
N GLU A 247 -9.14 -14.87 -7.55
CA GLU A 247 -9.73 -15.55 -8.72
C GLU A 247 -9.15 -14.99 -10.03
N ALA A 248 -8.22 -14.03 -9.94
CA ALA A 248 -7.53 -13.48 -11.09
C ALA A 248 -6.69 -14.55 -11.79
N LEU A 249 -6.89 -14.70 -13.10
CA LEU A 249 -6.03 -15.51 -13.95
C LEU A 249 -4.82 -14.70 -14.40
N LYS A 250 -3.62 -15.27 -14.32
CA LYS A 250 -2.39 -14.76 -14.91
C LYS A 250 -1.93 -15.74 -15.97
N HIS A 251 -1.94 -15.30 -17.23
CA HIS A 251 -1.63 -16.17 -18.40
C HIS A 251 -2.49 -17.45 -18.46
N GLY A 252 -3.76 -17.39 -18.05
CA GLY A 252 -4.68 -18.54 -18.06
C GLY A 252 -4.71 -19.39 -16.78
N HIS A 253 -3.78 -19.17 -15.84
CA HIS A 253 -3.69 -19.93 -14.58
C HIS A 253 -4.00 -19.06 -13.35
N HIS A 254 -4.43 -19.66 -12.26
CA HIS A 254 -4.83 -18.92 -11.06
C HIS A 254 -3.63 -18.29 -10.35
N LYS A 255 -3.81 -17.05 -9.90
CA LYS A 255 -2.79 -16.37 -9.08
C LYS A 255 -2.76 -16.96 -7.67
N VAL A 256 -1.58 -17.45 -7.28
CA VAL A 256 -1.31 -17.89 -5.90
C VAL A 256 -1.35 -16.70 -4.93
N GLY A 257 -2.11 -16.83 -3.86
CA GLY A 257 -2.22 -15.84 -2.79
C GLY A 257 -1.16 -16.03 -1.72
N LYS A 258 -1.24 -15.24 -0.64
CA LYS A 258 -0.21 -15.26 0.41
C LYS A 258 -0.18 -16.56 1.21
N ILE A 259 -1.30 -17.27 1.30
CA ILE A 259 -1.33 -18.57 1.99
C ILE A 259 -0.52 -19.58 1.17
N GLY A 260 -0.76 -19.65 -0.14
CA GLY A 260 0.04 -20.49 -1.03
C GLY A 260 1.51 -20.07 -1.05
N GLN A 261 1.77 -18.76 -1.09
CA GLN A 261 3.13 -18.20 -1.11
C GLN A 261 3.95 -18.55 0.13
N PHE A 262 3.36 -18.51 1.34
CA PHE A 262 4.10 -18.73 2.58
C PHE A 262 3.91 -20.12 3.17
N LEU A 263 2.66 -20.54 3.37
CA LEU A 263 2.34 -21.78 4.09
C LEU A 263 2.43 -23.03 3.21
N LEU A 264 2.42 -22.88 1.88
CA LEU A 264 2.56 -23.97 0.91
C LEU A 264 3.85 -23.88 0.07
N SER A 265 4.83 -23.12 0.59
CA SER A 265 6.16 -22.94 0.00
C SER A 265 7.08 -24.14 0.21
N GLU A 266 8.21 -24.16 -0.49
CA GLU A 266 9.27 -25.14 -0.22
C GLU A 266 9.83 -24.99 1.21
N ALA A 267 9.97 -23.75 1.67
CA ALA A 267 10.36 -23.46 3.05
C ALA A 267 9.36 -24.06 4.04
N ALA A 268 8.06 -24.01 3.78
CA ALA A 268 7.04 -24.62 4.63
C ALA A 268 7.18 -26.14 4.72
N ALA A 269 7.45 -26.82 3.60
CA ALA A 269 7.67 -28.25 3.60
C ALA A 269 8.88 -28.67 4.47
N ARG A 270 9.90 -27.81 4.60
CA ARG A 270 11.07 -28.03 5.46
C ARG A 270 10.83 -27.62 6.93
N VAL A 271 10.15 -26.50 7.15
CA VAL A 271 10.01 -25.87 8.47
C VAL A 271 8.89 -26.50 9.30
N LEU A 272 7.72 -26.79 8.72
CA LEU A 272 6.56 -27.28 9.47
C LEU A 272 6.82 -28.59 10.24
N PRO A 273 7.54 -29.60 9.70
CA PRO A 273 7.90 -30.79 10.46
C PRO A 273 8.76 -30.49 11.71
N ARG A 274 9.67 -29.52 11.60
CA ARG A 274 10.52 -29.07 12.73
C ARG A 274 9.70 -28.27 13.73
N TRP A 275 8.74 -27.49 13.24
CA TRP A 275 7.84 -26.68 14.05
C TRP A 275 6.95 -27.55 14.95
N ILE A 276 6.33 -28.61 14.43
CA ILE A 276 5.52 -29.56 15.23
C ILE A 276 6.36 -30.13 16.39
N LYS A 277 7.57 -30.63 16.09
CA LYS A 277 8.48 -31.16 17.11
C LYS A 277 8.85 -30.12 18.17
N ALA A 278 8.93 -28.85 17.78
CA ALA A 278 9.21 -27.76 18.71
C ALA A 278 7.98 -27.45 19.59
N MET A 279 6.76 -27.49 19.03
CA MET A 279 5.52 -27.36 19.80
C MET A 279 5.35 -28.46 20.86
N ASP A 280 5.77 -29.69 20.55
CA ASP A 280 5.78 -30.80 21.52
C ASP A 280 6.69 -30.52 22.72
N LYS A 281 7.82 -29.83 22.49
CA LYS A 281 8.78 -29.48 23.54
C LYS A 281 8.37 -28.25 24.37
N MET A 282 7.59 -27.33 23.79
CA MET A 282 7.26 -26.05 24.42
C MET A 282 6.07 -26.11 25.38
N GLY A 283 5.30 -27.21 25.38
CA GLY A 283 4.03 -27.29 26.13
C GLY A 283 2.97 -26.37 25.49
N THR A 284 1.71 -26.77 25.52
CA THR A 284 0.62 -25.98 24.92
C THR A 284 0.53 -24.63 25.65
N PRO A 285 0.67 -23.48 24.95
CA PRO A 285 0.45 -22.20 25.62
C PRO A 285 -1.03 -22.10 26.01
N PRO A 286 -1.36 -21.60 27.21
CA PRO A 286 -2.74 -21.35 27.60
C PRO A 286 -3.35 -20.31 26.64
N ALA A 287 -4.61 -20.52 26.28
CA ALA A 287 -5.40 -19.52 25.57
C ALA A 287 -5.41 -18.24 26.43
N CYS A 288 -4.86 -17.15 25.90
CA CYS A 288 -4.73 -15.91 26.66
C CYS A 288 -5.98 -15.05 26.43
N ASP A 289 -6.68 -14.79 27.53
CA ASP A 289 -7.70 -13.76 27.66
C ASP A 289 -7.09 -12.37 27.40
N THR A 290 -7.84 -11.54 26.69
CA THR A 290 -7.46 -10.19 26.29
C THR A 290 -7.80 -9.18 27.39
N GLU A 291 -6.79 -8.69 28.11
CA GLU A 291 -6.90 -7.43 28.86
C GLU A 291 -6.32 -6.27 28.04
N ALA A 292 -7.04 -5.16 28.09
CA ALA A 292 -6.78 -3.92 27.39
C ALA A 292 -5.69 -3.11 28.10
N ASP A 293 -4.76 -2.51 27.36
CA ASP A 293 -4.14 -1.23 27.71
C ASP A 293 -3.26 -0.66 26.59
N GLY A 294 -3.26 0.68 26.47
CA GLY A 294 -2.14 1.50 26.00
C GLY A 294 -2.01 1.78 24.50
N GLU A 295 -2.62 2.87 24.03
CA GLU A 295 -2.32 3.50 22.73
C GLU A 295 -0.95 4.17 22.73
N GLY A 296 -0.20 4.01 21.63
CA GLY A 296 1.10 4.68 21.45
C GLY A 296 1.83 4.24 20.18
N GLY A 297 1.26 4.52 19.01
CA GLY A 297 1.92 4.32 17.71
C GLY A 297 2.87 5.49 17.37
N PRO A 298 4.07 5.26 16.81
CA PRO A 298 5.04 6.31 16.55
C PRO A 298 4.94 6.87 15.11
N GLY A 299 5.17 8.17 14.93
CA GLY A 299 5.84 8.65 13.71
C GLY A 299 5.21 9.77 12.88
N GLY A 300 4.30 10.58 13.42
CA GLY A 300 4.06 11.94 12.92
C GLY A 300 4.58 12.92 13.96
N LYS A 301 5.38 13.93 13.60
CA LYS A 301 5.52 15.08 14.51
C LYS A 301 4.10 15.62 14.71
N ASP A 302 3.55 15.44 15.90
CA ASP A 302 2.22 15.95 16.24
C ASP A 302 2.17 17.41 15.85
N PHE A 303 1.35 17.70 14.85
CA PHE A 303 1.15 19.05 14.37
C PHE A 303 0.41 19.80 15.48
N SER A 304 1.17 20.48 16.34
CA SER A 304 0.58 21.29 17.41
C SER A 304 -0.26 22.40 16.77
N LEU A 305 -1.58 22.31 16.94
CA LEU A 305 -2.53 23.30 16.46
C LEU A 305 -2.17 24.70 17.00
N ALA A 306 -1.64 24.76 18.24
CA ALA A 306 -1.18 25.98 18.86
C ALA A 306 0.02 26.61 18.12
N GLU A 307 1.02 25.82 17.75
CA GLU A 307 2.19 26.32 16.99
C GLU A 307 1.80 26.77 15.59
N ALA A 308 0.91 26.02 14.93
CA ALA A 308 0.40 26.37 13.62
C ALA A 308 -0.45 27.64 13.65
N GLY A 309 -1.31 27.77 14.67
CA GLY A 309 -2.13 28.94 14.92
C GLY A 309 -1.29 30.19 15.19
N ALA A 310 -0.24 30.08 16.01
CA ALA A 310 0.67 31.19 16.29
C ALA A 310 1.38 31.70 15.01
N LYS A 311 1.87 30.79 14.16
CA LYS A 311 2.49 31.14 12.87
C LYS A 311 1.48 31.80 11.93
N ALA A 312 0.24 31.30 11.89
CA ALA A 312 -0.82 31.88 11.06
C ALA A 312 -1.20 33.29 11.54
N LEU A 313 -1.28 33.52 12.85
CA LEU A 313 -1.55 34.84 13.44
C LEU A 313 -0.43 35.84 13.14
N ASP A 314 0.83 35.44 13.24
CA ASP A 314 1.97 36.30 12.89
C ASP A 314 1.94 36.68 11.39
N GLN A 315 1.63 35.71 10.52
CA GLN A 315 1.48 35.98 9.10
C GLN A 315 0.30 36.92 8.81
N LEU A 316 -0.86 36.71 9.45
CA LEU A 316 -2.01 37.61 9.37
C LEU A 316 -1.67 39.02 9.84
N GLN A 317 -0.91 39.16 10.94
CA GLN A 317 -0.50 40.46 11.45
C GLN A 317 0.38 41.22 10.46
N ARG A 318 1.33 40.53 9.81
CA ARG A 318 2.17 41.12 8.77
C ARG A 318 1.35 41.56 7.57
N MET A 319 0.39 40.75 7.13
CA MET A 319 -0.51 41.10 6.02
C MET A 319 -1.44 42.27 6.36
N PHE A 320 -1.94 42.30 7.60
CA PHE A 320 -2.78 43.37 8.14
C PHE A 320 -2.03 44.70 8.13
N ARG A 321 -0.83 44.77 8.75
CA ARG A 321 -0.03 46.01 8.83
C ARG A 321 0.30 46.58 7.45
N LYS A 322 0.57 45.72 6.46
CA LYS A 322 0.84 46.14 5.08
C LYS A 322 -0.38 46.80 4.39
N ARG A 323 -1.60 46.48 4.83
CA ARG A 323 -2.86 46.88 4.18
C ARG A 323 -3.66 47.92 4.97
N ASP A 324 -3.45 48.02 6.28
CA ASP A 324 -4.13 48.97 7.17
C ASP A 324 -3.88 50.44 6.76
N GLY A 325 -2.71 50.73 6.17
CA GLY A 325 -2.42 52.04 5.57
C GLY A 325 -3.28 52.41 4.36
N ARG A 326 -4.08 51.48 3.81
CA ARG A 326 -4.94 51.69 2.63
C ARG A 326 -6.42 51.89 2.98
N GLN A 327 -6.88 51.41 4.14
CA GLN A 327 -8.26 51.56 4.64
C GLN A 327 -8.34 51.14 6.11
N LYS A 328 -9.22 51.76 6.91
CA LYS A 328 -9.37 51.48 8.36
C LYS A 328 -9.96 50.08 8.60
N LEU A 329 -9.10 49.09 8.87
CA LEU A 329 -9.50 47.72 9.22
C LEU A 329 -9.93 47.55 10.69
N GLY A 330 -9.83 48.60 11.50
CA GLY A 330 -10.02 48.56 12.96
C GLY A 330 -8.74 48.17 13.69
N ALA A 331 -8.82 47.79 14.96
CA ALA A 331 -7.65 47.34 15.71
C ALA A 331 -7.33 45.86 15.38
N PHE A 332 -6.05 45.53 15.18
CA PHE A 332 -5.63 44.13 14.91
C PHE A 332 -6.16 43.09 15.92
N PRO A 333 -6.20 43.36 17.24
CA PRO A 333 -6.79 42.44 18.21
C PRO A 333 -8.24 42.05 17.90
N GLU A 334 -9.07 43.00 17.46
CA GLU A 334 -10.46 42.77 17.07
C GLU A 334 -10.54 41.97 15.75
N PHE A 335 -9.67 42.31 14.79
CA PHE A 335 -9.57 41.59 13.52
C PHE A 335 -9.21 40.11 13.71
N ALA A 336 -8.27 39.82 14.62
CA ALA A 336 -7.76 38.47 14.87
C ALA A 336 -8.51 37.70 15.98
N ALA A 337 -9.48 38.33 16.65
CA ALA A 337 -10.21 37.73 17.77
C ALA A 337 -10.86 36.37 17.43
N PRO A 338 -11.52 36.20 16.26
CA PRO A 338 -12.13 34.90 15.91
C PRO A 338 -11.10 33.78 15.78
N VAL A 339 -9.91 34.08 15.23
CA VAL A 339 -8.83 33.10 15.07
C VAL A 339 -8.26 32.70 16.42
N LYS A 340 -8.03 33.68 17.31
CA LYS A 340 -7.54 33.40 18.68
C LYS A 340 -8.52 32.54 19.46
N ALA A 341 -9.80 32.90 19.46
CA ALA A 341 -10.84 32.14 20.14
C ALA A 341 -10.92 30.68 19.63
N ALA A 342 -10.79 30.48 18.32
CA ALA A 342 -10.79 29.13 17.74
C ALA A 342 -9.55 28.30 18.11
N ILE A 343 -8.37 28.93 18.18
CA ILE A 343 -7.14 28.27 18.64
C ILE A 343 -7.24 27.89 20.11
N GLU A 344 -7.74 28.80 20.96
CA GLU A 344 -7.96 28.57 22.40
C GLU A 344 -8.96 27.44 22.65
N ALA A 345 -9.99 27.32 21.80
CA ALA A 345 -10.96 26.23 21.84
C ALA A 345 -10.39 24.88 21.36
N GLY A 346 -9.19 24.84 20.80
CA GLY A 346 -8.58 23.62 20.24
C GLY A 346 -9.30 23.08 18.99
N ASP A 347 -10.18 23.87 18.37
CA ASP A 347 -11.00 23.44 17.25
C ASP A 347 -10.32 23.80 15.93
N ALA A 348 -9.75 22.77 15.30
CA ALA A 348 -8.95 22.95 14.10
C ALA A 348 -9.76 23.36 12.87
N ASP A 349 -11.04 22.95 12.77
CA ASP A 349 -11.93 23.34 11.66
C ASP A 349 -12.38 24.80 11.84
N LYS A 350 -12.81 25.19 13.05
CA LYS A 350 -13.13 26.60 13.35
C LYS A 350 -11.93 27.52 13.16
N THR A 351 -10.72 27.05 13.50
CA THR A 351 -9.49 27.83 13.29
C THR A 351 -9.28 28.11 11.81
N LEU A 352 -9.48 27.11 10.96
CA LEU A 352 -9.36 27.27 9.51
C LEU A 352 -10.42 28.22 8.96
N GLU A 353 -11.68 28.08 9.38
CA GLU A 353 -12.78 28.96 8.99
C GLU A 353 -12.51 30.42 9.38
N ALA A 354 -12.05 30.65 10.60
CA ALA A 354 -11.69 31.98 11.09
C ALA A 354 -10.52 32.58 10.28
N LEU A 355 -9.49 31.79 9.96
CA LEU A 355 -8.37 32.22 9.13
C LEU A 355 -8.83 32.61 7.71
N LEU A 356 -9.72 31.81 7.11
CA LEU A 356 -10.29 32.11 5.80
C LEU A 356 -11.13 33.40 5.84
N ALA A 357 -11.95 33.60 6.87
CA ALA A 357 -12.73 34.82 7.04
C ALA A 357 -11.85 36.08 7.20
N CYS A 358 -10.75 35.98 7.96
CA CYS A 358 -9.77 37.05 8.05
C CYS A 358 -9.13 37.35 6.69
N CYS A 359 -8.76 36.33 5.93
CA CYS A 359 -8.25 36.49 4.57
C CYS A 359 -9.27 37.15 3.64
N ASP A 360 -10.55 36.78 3.71
CA ASP A 360 -11.63 37.38 2.90
C ASP A 360 -11.78 38.88 3.17
N ARG A 361 -11.63 39.30 4.44
CA ARG A 361 -11.62 40.73 4.80
C ARG A 361 -10.40 41.50 4.25
N LEU A 362 -9.30 40.81 3.95
CA LEU A 362 -8.10 41.42 3.36
C LEU A 362 -8.14 41.51 1.83
N ILE A 363 -8.97 40.70 1.16
CA ILE A 363 -9.08 40.68 -0.32
C ILE A 363 -9.45 42.06 -0.89
N PRO A 364 -10.50 42.78 -0.39
CA PRO A 364 -10.89 44.08 -0.93
C PRO A 364 -9.80 45.16 -0.83
N LEU A 365 -8.81 44.97 0.05
CA LEU A 365 -7.73 45.92 0.32
C LEU A 365 -6.50 45.70 -0.57
N GLY A 366 -6.57 44.68 -1.42
CA GLY A 366 -5.56 44.31 -2.40
C GLY A 366 -5.19 42.83 -2.31
N SER A 367 -5.44 42.11 -3.40
CA SER A 367 -4.84 40.81 -3.67
C SER A 367 -3.34 40.99 -3.88
N GLY A 368 -2.55 40.16 -3.21
CA GLY A 368 -1.09 40.18 -3.33
C GLY A 368 -0.52 38.79 -3.13
N PRO A 369 0.75 38.57 -3.52
CA PRO A 369 1.39 37.25 -3.47
C PRO A 369 1.41 36.65 -2.06
N ASP A 370 1.50 37.51 -1.04
CA ASP A 370 1.49 37.10 0.37
C ASP A 370 0.16 36.46 0.77
N LEU A 371 -0.96 37.06 0.37
CA LEU A 371 -2.31 36.56 0.63
C LEU A 371 -2.60 35.29 -0.17
N THR A 372 -2.24 35.27 -1.45
CA THR A 372 -2.34 34.09 -2.31
C THR A 372 -1.57 32.90 -1.71
N ARG A 373 -0.30 33.11 -1.33
CA ARG A 373 0.53 32.06 -0.71
C ARG A 373 -0.03 31.59 0.63
N ALA A 374 -0.56 32.49 1.46
CA ALA A 374 -1.21 32.14 2.72
C ALA A 374 -2.39 31.18 2.48
N MET A 375 -3.25 31.46 1.51
CA MET A 375 -4.38 30.59 1.16
C MET A 375 -3.94 29.23 0.62
N LEU A 376 -2.92 29.19 -0.26
CA LEU A 376 -2.39 27.90 -0.75
C LEU A 376 -1.78 27.06 0.39
N GLN A 377 -1.11 27.71 1.35
CA GLN A 377 -0.60 27.04 2.53
C GLN A 377 -1.72 26.50 3.42
N LEU A 378 -2.80 27.25 3.60
CA LEU A 378 -4.00 26.79 4.29
C LEU A 378 -4.63 25.58 3.60
N ALA A 379 -4.77 25.61 2.27
CA ALA A 379 -5.29 24.49 1.48
C ALA A 379 -4.46 23.21 1.70
N ARG A 380 -3.13 23.29 1.55
CA ARG A 380 -2.21 22.16 1.74
C ARG A 380 -2.23 21.62 3.16
N THR A 381 -2.20 22.51 4.15
CA THR A 381 -2.16 22.13 5.57
C THR A 381 -3.46 21.43 5.96
N THR A 382 -4.60 21.94 5.47
CA THR A 382 -5.92 21.33 5.68
C THR A 382 -6.00 19.95 5.05
N ALA A 383 -5.60 19.83 3.78
CA ALA A 383 -5.59 18.54 3.09
C ALA A 383 -4.72 17.52 3.84
N ARG A 384 -3.51 17.92 4.26
CA ARG A 384 -2.61 17.05 5.04
C ARG A 384 -3.23 16.62 6.37
N ARG A 385 -3.83 17.55 7.11
CA ARG A 385 -4.47 17.25 8.41
C ARG A 385 -5.60 16.26 8.26
N LYS A 386 -6.42 16.40 7.21
CA LYS A 386 -7.53 15.49 6.89
C LYS A 386 -7.06 14.20 6.19
N ASN A 387 -5.73 13.97 6.08
CA ASN A 387 -5.14 12.84 5.36
C ASN A 387 -5.64 12.69 3.92
N LEU A 388 -5.95 13.82 3.26
CA LEU A 388 -6.44 13.86 1.90
C LEU A 388 -5.26 13.94 0.93
N PRO A 389 -5.21 13.10 -0.12
CA PRO A 389 -4.14 13.13 -1.13
C PRO A 389 -4.30 14.29 -2.12
N LEU A 390 -4.97 15.39 -1.75
CA LEU A 390 -5.16 16.54 -2.62
C LEU A 390 -3.81 17.22 -2.87
N PHE A 391 -3.69 17.86 -4.04
CA PHE A 391 -2.53 18.69 -4.39
C PHE A 391 -1.19 17.96 -4.56
N ASN A 392 -1.13 16.64 -4.41
CA ASN A 392 0.03 15.84 -4.77
C ASN A 392 -0.07 15.43 -6.25
N PRO A 393 0.80 15.91 -7.16
CA PRO A 393 0.69 15.59 -8.59
C PRO A 393 0.62 14.10 -8.93
N LYS A 394 1.20 13.23 -8.08
CA LYS A 394 1.20 11.77 -8.28
C LYS A 394 -0.03 11.06 -7.72
N GLN A 395 -0.76 11.69 -6.81
CA GLN A 395 -1.81 11.04 -6.02
C GLN A 395 -3.12 11.83 -6.03
N ASP A 396 -3.14 13.02 -6.63
CA ASP A 396 -4.25 13.96 -6.56
C ASP A 396 -5.42 13.49 -7.42
N PRO A 397 -6.45 12.92 -6.79
CA PRO A 397 -7.51 12.20 -7.50
C PRO A 397 -8.45 13.10 -8.29
N PHE A 398 -8.50 14.40 -7.96
CA PHE A 398 -9.43 15.37 -8.54
C PHE A 398 -8.76 16.38 -9.48
N GLY A 399 -7.45 16.30 -9.70
CA GLY A 399 -6.70 17.22 -10.58
C GLY A 399 -6.52 18.63 -10.01
N LEU A 400 -6.68 18.81 -8.70
CA LEU A 400 -6.44 20.08 -7.99
C LEU A 400 -4.97 20.49 -7.94
N ALA A 401 -4.02 19.57 -8.16
CA ALA A 401 -2.59 19.84 -8.18
C ALA A 401 -2.18 20.74 -9.35
N GLU A 402 -2.83 20.59 -10.50
CA GLU A 402 -2.62 21.44 -11.68
C GLU A 402 -3.12 22.86 -11.42
N GLU A 403 -4.31 23.00 -10.82
CA GLU A 403 -4.82 24.31 -10.40
C GLU A 403 -3.93 24.97 -9.36
N LEU A 404 -3.49 24.21 -8.36
CA LEU A 404 -2.58 24.73 -7.37
C LEU A 404 -1.28 25.24 -8.02
N LYS A 405 -0.74 24.50 -8.98
CA LYS A 405 0.45 24.89 -9.75
C LYS A 405 0.19 26.16 -10.57
N ALA A 406 -0.93 26.24 -11.27
CA ALA A 406 -1.31 27.43 -12.04
C ALA A 406 -1.42 28.69 -11.16
N VAL A 407 -1.92 28.56 -9.93
CA VAL A 407 -1.94 29.68 -8.96
C VAL A 407 -0.53 30.02 -8.48
N GLN A 408 0.35 29.03 -8.29
CA GLN A 408 1.73 29.26 -7.86
C GLN A 408 2.58 29.96 -8.92
N ASP A 409 2.31 29.69 -10.20
CA ASP A 409 3.06 30.26 -11.32
C ASP A 409 2.71 31.75 -11.57
N ALA A 410 1.53 32.21 -11.15
CA ALA A 410 1.08 33.60 -11.31
C ALA A 410 0.39 34.18 -10.05
N PRO A 411 1.08 34.24 -8.89
CA PRO A 411 0.45 34.48 -7.59
C PRO A 411 -0.03 35.93 -7.36
N ASP A 412 0.36 36.86 -8.22
CA ASP A 412 0.16 38.30 -8.06
C ASP A 412 -1.16 38.81 -8.65
N THR A 413 -1.94 37.94 -9.29
CA THR A 413 -3.20 38.32 -9.92
C THR A 413 -4.40 38.22 -8.96
N PRO A 414 -5.41 39.09 -9.07
CA PRO A 414 -6.67 38.92 -8.35
C PRO A 414 -7.33 37.56 -8.61
N GLU A 415 -7.20 37.06 -9.85
CA GLU A 415 -7.68 35.74 -10.25
C GLU A 415 -6.97 34.61 -9.48
N ALA A 416 -5.65 34.68 -9.35
CA ALA A 416 -4.87 33.72 -8.56
C ALA A 416 -5.27 33.73 -7.09
N CYS A 417 -5.50 34.91 -6.50
CA CYS A 417 -5.98 35.02 -5.12
C CYS A 417 -7.38 34.40 -4.97
N ALA A 418 -8.30 34.64 -5.92
CA ALA A 418 -9.64 34.04 -5.90
C ALA A 418 -9.59 32.51 -6.05
N LYS A 419 -8.74 31.99 -6.95
CA LYS A 419 -8.51 30.54 -7.10
C LYS A 419 -7.89 29.94 -5.85
N ALA A 420 -6.89 30.58 -5.24
CA ALA A 420 -6.31 30.12 -3.97
C ALA A 420 -7.36 30.03 -2.85
N ARG A 421 -8.24 31.03 -2.78
CA ARG A 421 -9.35 31.06 -1.82
C ARG A 421 -10.33 29.91 -2.04
N SER A 422 -10.65 29.65 -3.32
CA SER A 422 -11.51 28.54 -3.73
C SER A 422 -10.91 27.19 -3.31
N LEU A 423 -9.63 26.94 -3.61
CA LEU A 423 -8.94 25.70 -3.24
C LEU A 423 -8.86 25.50 -1.72
N ALA A 424 -8.61 26.57 -0.96
CA ALA A 424 -8.58 26.51 0.50
C ALA A 424 -9.96 26.24 1.10
N GLY A 425 -11.01 26.88 0.57
CA GLY A 425 -12.39 26.61 0.96
C GLY A 425 -12.82 25.18 0.62
N LEU A 426 -12.44 24.69 -0.56
CA LEU A 426 -12.74 23.34 -1.01
C LEU A 426 -12.13 22.29 -0.08
N ALA A 427 -10.85 22.43 0.29
CA ALA A 427 -10.19 21.54 1.24
C ALA A 427 -10.86 21.56 2.63
N ALA A 428 -11.37 22.72 3.07
CA ALA A 428 -12.08 22.86 4.34
C ALA A 428 -13.39 22.07 4.38
N ARG A 429 -14.13 22.01 3.27
CA ARG A 429 -15.45 21.34 3.19
C ARG A 429 -15.41 19.82 3.15
N PHE A 430 -14.24 19.20 2.94
CA PHE A 430 -14.15 17.74 3.07
C PHE A 430 -14.49 17.32 4.49
N LYS A 431 -15.28 16.27 4.65
CA LYS A 431 -15.55 15.70 5.98
C LYS A 431 -14.24 15.29 6.65
N GLY A 432 -14.08 15.63 7.93
CA GLY A 432 -12.96 15.16 8.74
C GLY A 432 -13.07 13.65 8.98
N LYS A 433 -11.94 13.02 9.31
CA LYS A 433 -11.93 11.69 9.90
C LYS A 433 -12.11 11.78 11.41
#